data_AF-A0AAD3P3Q6-F1
#
_entry.id   AF-A0AAD3P3Q6-F1
#
_cell.length_a   1.000
_cell.length_b   1.000
_cell.length_c   1.000
_cell.angle_alpha   90.00
_cell.angle_beta   90.00
_cell.angle_gamma   90.00
#
_symmetry.space_group_name_H-M   'P 1'
#
loop_
_entity.id
_entity.type
_entity.pdbx_description
1 polymer ?
#
loop_
_entity_poly.entity_id
_entity_poly.type
_entity_poly.pdbx_seq_one_letter_code
_entity_poly.pdbx_strand_id
1 'polypeptide(L)'
;MGGSEPRIDSYRECADYVLPRIKVNNYNTVQLMTVMERSDYASFGYHVTNFFAMSSRPGTPEDFKYLTDKAHSLGLRVLTDVIHSHTNNNITDGLNGFDVGQAS
;
A
#
# COMPACT_ATOMS: atom_id res chain seq x y z
N MET A 1 1.06 -8.15 -5.38
CA MET A 1 -0.26 -8.38 -4.78
C MET A 1 -0.91 -9.58 -5.47
N GLY A 2 -0.86 -10.77 -4.85
CA GLY A 2 -1.74 -11.89 -5.17
C GLY A 2 -1.65 -12.52 -6.57
N GLY A 3 -0.73 -12.09 -7.44
CA GLY A 3 -0.50 -12.71 -8.74
C GLY A 3 0.21 -14.06 -8.63
N SER A 4 0.15 -14.85 -9.70
CA SER A 4 0.79 -16.17 -9.79
C SER A 4 2.30 -16.10 -10.06
N GLU A 5 2.77 -14.97 -10.59
CA GLU A 5 4.16 -14.78 -10.99
C GLU A 5 4.97 -14.13 -9.86
N PRO A 6 6.27 -14.48 -9.72
CA PRO A 6 7.15 -13.91 -8.69
C PRO A 6 7.61 -12.49 -9.08
N ARG A 7 6.65 -11.56 -9.20
CA ARG A 7 6.89 -10.14 -9.48
C ARG A 7 5.96 -9.26 -8.64
N ILE A 8 6.16 -7.96 -8.73
CA ILE A 8 5.23 -7.00 -8.15
C ILE A 8 4.02 -6.87 -9.07
N ASP A 9 2.86 -7.32 -8.59
CA ASP A 9 1.59 -7.07 -9.26
C ASP A 9 1.12 -5.63 -9.04
N SER A 10 0.43 -5.10 -10.04
CA SER A 10 -0.12 -3.75 -10.03
C SER A 10 -1.47 -3.65 -9.31
N TYR A 11 -1.85 -2.42 -8.95
CA TYR A 11 -3.20 -2.14 -8.44
C TYR A 11 -4.29 -2.51 -9.44
N ARG A 12 -4.06 -2.32 -10.74
CA ARG A 12 -4.98 -2.71 -11.82
C ARG A 12 -5.22 -4.22 -11.84
N GLU A 13 -4.14 -4.99 -11.76
CA GLU A 13 -4.23 -6.46 -11.75
C GLU A 13 -4.96 -6.97 -10.50
N CYS A 14 -4.70 -6.37 -9.34
CA CYS A 14 -5.46 -6.69 -8.12
C CYS A 14 -6.95 -6.37 -8.30
N ALA A 15 -7.26 -5.18 -8.84
CA ALA A 15 -8.63 -4.74 -9.07
C ALA A 15 -9.40 -5.65 -10.02
N ASP A 16 -8.78 -6.07 -11.12
CA ASP A 16 -9.44 -6.79 -12.20
C ASP A 16 -9.46 -8.31 -11.99
N TYR A 17 -8.44 -8.88 -11.31
CA TYR A 17 -8.29 -10.33 -11.17
C TYR A 17 -8.49 -10.86 -9.75
N VAL A 18 -8.23 -10.04 -8.72
CA VAL A 18 -8.31 -10.48 -7.30
C VAL A 18 -9.64 -10.08 -6.66
N LEU A 19 -10.09 -8.83 -6.82
CA LEU A 19 -11.35 -8.38 -6.21
C LEU A 19 -12.58 -9.23 -6.61
N PRO A 20 -12.75 -9.68 -7.88
CA PRO A 20 -13.86 -10.55 -8.22
C PRO A 20 -13.82 -11.89 -7.47
N ARG A 21 -12.63 -12.45 -7.23
CA ARG A 21 -12.47 -13.69 -6.44
C ARG A 21 -12.86 -13.46 -5.00
N ILE A 22 -12.46 -12.34 -4.40
CA ILE A 22 -12.85 -11.97 -3.03
C ILE A 22 -14.38 -11.90 -2.93
N LYS A 23 -15.03 -11.25 -3.90
CA LYS A 23 -16.50 -11.13 -3.93
C LYS A 23 -17.20 -12.48 -4.10
N VAL A 24 -16.74 -13.32 -5.02
CA VAL A 24 -17.29 -14.67 -5.25
C VAL A 24 -17.20 -15.55 -4.00
N ASN A 25 -16.16 -15.36 -3.19
CA ASN A 25 -16.00 -16.04 -1.90
C ASN A 25 -16.75 -15.36 -0.73
N ASN A 26 -17.72 -14.48 -1.02
CA ASN A 26 -18.63 -13.87 -0.05
C ASN A 26 -17.99 -12.99 1.04
N TYR A 27 -16.72 -12.60 0.90
CA TYR A 27 -16.14 -11.55 1.73
C TYR A 27 -16.83 -10.20 1.45
N ASN A 28 -16.83 -9.32 2.45
CA ASN A 28 -17.45 -7.99 2.35
C ASN A 28 -16.46 -6.83 2.58
N THR A 29 -15.22 -7.13 2.93
CA THR A 29 -14.20 -6.14 3.27
C THR A 29 -12.82 -6.63 2.80
N VAL A 30 -12.02 -5.71 2.27
CA VAL A 30 -10.63 -5.93 1.87
C VAL A 30 -9.73 -5.10 2.78
N GLN A 31 -8.78 -5.76 3.45
CA GLN A 31 -7.68 -5.08 4.12
C GLN A 31 -6.51 -4.95 3.14
N LEU A 32 -6.14 -3.73 2.79
CA LEU A 32 -4.99 -3.44 1.94
C LEU A 32 -3.78 -3.12 2.81
N MET A 33 -2.79 -4.01 2.74
CA MET A 33 -1.47 -3.79 3.32
C MET A 33 -0.59 -3.01 2.35
N THR A 34 0.51 -2.46 2.87
CA THR A 34 1.60 -1.86 2.05
C THR A 34 1.17 -0.70 1.14
N VAL A 35 0.21 0.11 1.58
CA VAL A 35 -0.34 1.25 0.81
C VAL A 35 0.57 2.48 0.90
N MET A 36 1.05 2.82 2.10
CA MET A 36 2.00 3.92 2.30
C MET A 36 3.39 3.57 1.74
N GLU A 37 4.06 4.57 1.18
CA GLU A 37 5.34 4.36 0.52
C GLU A 37 6.47 3.99 1.49
N ARG A 38 7.31 3.08 1.00
CA ARG A 38 8.41 2.48 1.74
C ARG A 38 9.56 2.15 0.82
N SER A 39 10.80 2.43 1.23
CA SER A 39 11.99 2.11 0.44
C SER A 39 12.33 0.61 0.45
N ASP A 40 12.08 -0.10 1.56
CA ASP A 40 12.39 -1.53 1.68
C ASP A 40 11.19 -2.43 1.33
N TYR A 41 11.32 -3.24 0.27
CA TYR A 41 10.27 -4.19 -0.14
C TYR A 41 10.05 -5.36 0.83
N ALA A 42 11.08 -5.81 1.53
CA ALA A 42 10.98 -6.92 2.46
C ALA A 42 10.25 -6.55 3.75
N SER A 43 10.17 -5.26 4.10
CA SER A 43 9.47 -4.75 5.30
C SER A 43 7.96 -5.02 5.33
N PHE A 44 7.38 -5.49 4.22
CA PHE A 44 5.95 -5.79 4.12
C PHE A 44 5.04 -4.61 4.55
N GLY A 45 5.48 -3.37 4.28
CA GLY A 45 4.69 -2.17 4.60
C GLY A 45 5.03 -1.52 5.94
N TYR A 46 5.80 -2.18 6.80
CA TYR A 46 5.97 -1.72 8.18
C TYR A 46 7.01 -0.60 8.34
N HIS A 47 8.00 -0.49 7.45
CA HIS A 47 9.00 0.58 7.53
C HIS A 47 8.70 1.70 6.53
N VAL A 48 7.74 2.55 6.88
CA VAL A 48 7.27 3.68 6.06
C VAL A 48 8.32 4.78 5.95
N THR A 49 8.55 5.28 4.73
CA THR A 49 9.43 6.44 4.48
C THR A 49 8.63 7.70 4.17
N ASN A 50 7.57 7.60 3.35
CA ASN A 50 6.76 8.74 2.92
C ASN A 50 5.28 8.49 3.24
N PHE A 51 4.81 9.06 4.35
CA PHE A 51 3.49 8.78 4.93
C PHE A 51 2.28 9.19 4.05
N PHE A 52 2.44 10.22 3.23
CA PHE A 52 1.38 10.70 2.33
C PHE A 52 1.53 10.19 0.89
N ALA A 53 2.64 9.53 0.58
CA ALA A 53 2.86 8.96 -0.73
C ALA A 53 2.28 7.54 -0.78
N MET A 54 1.56 7.26 -1.86
CA MET A 54 1.17 5.91 -2.22
C MET A 54 2.40 5.14 -2.69
N SER A 55 2.52 3.86 -2.35
CA SER A 55 3.63 3.07 -2.86
C SER A 55 3.61 3.01 -4.39
N SER A 56 4.69 3.48 -4.99
CA SER A 56 4.86 3.64 -6.44
C SER A 56 5.03 2.31 -7.19
N ARG A 57 5.49 1.27 -6.50
CA ARG A 57 5.79 -0.04 -7.11
C ARG A 57 4.60 -0.71 -7.80
N PRO A 58 3.41 -0.80 -7.17
CA PRO A 58 2.20 -1.35 -7.80
C PRO A 58 1.48 -0.38 -8.76
N GLY A 59 1.91 0.87 -8.90
CA GLY A 59 1.33 1.83 -9.85
C GLY A 59 1.16 3.24 -9.28
N THR A 60 0.30 4.02 -9.94
CA THR A 60 0.05 5.43 -9.60
C THR A 60 -1.03 5.59 -8.54
N PRO A 61 -1.15 6.77 -7.89
CA PRO A 61 -2.30 7.08 -7.04
C PRO A 61 -3.66 6.91 -7.75
N GLU A 62 -3.73 7.16 -9.06
CA GLU A 62 -4.96 6.96 -9.85
C GLU A 62 -5.31 5.47 -10.00
N ASP A 63 -4.31 4.59 -10.07
CA ASP A 63 -4.54 3.15 -10.12
C ASP A 63 -5.04 2.62 -8.77
N PHE A 64 -4.59 3.19 -7.66
CA PHE A 64 -5.14 2.88 -6.33
C PHE A 64 -6.58 3.38 -6.17
N LYS A 65 -6.89 4.57 -6.67
CA LYS A 65 -8.29 5.07 -6.72
C LYS A 65 -9.16 4.12 -7.54
N TYR A 66 -8.68 3.67 -8.70
CA TYR A 66 -9.39 2.67 -9.52
C TYR A 66 -9.65 1.38 -8.75
N LEU A 67 -8.65 0.83 -8.04
CA LEU A 67 -8.83 -0.37 -7.21
C LEU A 67 -9.92 -0.16 -6.16
N THR A 68 -9.85 0.98 -5.46
CA THR A 68 -10.81 1.31 -4.40
C THR A 68 -12.23 1.45 -4.94
N ASP A 69 -12.39 2.17 -6.06
CA ASP A 69 -13.68 2.37 -6.70
C ASP A 69 -14.25 1.05 -7.27
N LYS A 70 -13.40 0.21 -7.86
CA LYS A 70 -13.77 -1.13 -8.31
C LYS A 70 -14.24 -2.00 -7.15
N ALA A 71 -13.57 -1.97 -6.00
CA ALA A 71 -13.99 -2.70 -4.81
C ALA A 71 -15.37 -2.23 -4.33
N HIS A 72 -15.59 -0.90 -4.27
CA HIS A 72 -16.89 -0.34 -3.93
C HIS A 72 -17.99 -0.75 -4.92
N SER A 73 -17.70 -0.80 -6.23
CA SER A 73 -18.64 -1.28 -7.25
C SER A 73 -19.10 -2.73 -7.03
N LEU A 74 -18.27 -3.54 -6.38
CA LEU A 74 -18.55 -4.94 -6.01
C LEU A 74 -19.24 -5.06 -4.63
N GLY A 75 -19.49 -3.94 -3.95
CA GLY A 75 -20.02 -3.90 -2.59
C GLY A 75 -19.01 -4.38 -1.54
N LEU A 76 -17.71 -4.21 -1.80
CA LEU A 76 -16.64 -4.51 -0.85
C LEU A 76 -16.20 -3.21 -0.16
N ARG A 77 -16.08 -3.22 1.17
CA ARG A 77 -15.42 -2.15 1.91
C ARG A 77 -13.91 -2.26 1.76
N VAL A 78 -13.20 -1.14 1.79
CA VAL A 78 -11.73 -1.11 1.75
C VAL A 78 -11.20 -0.48 3.03
N LEU A 79 -10.29 -1.18 3.69
CA LEU A 79 -9.51 -0.69 4.82
C LEU A 79 -8.04 -0.67 4.41
N THR A 80 -7.25 0.22 4.99
CA THR A 80 -5.79 0.27 4.79
C THR A 80 -5.08 0.11 6.11
N ASP A 81 -3.91 -0.53 6.08
CA ASP A 81 -3.00 -0.47 7.23
C ASP A 81 -2.50 0.97 7.39
N VAL A 82 -2.61 1.48 8.62
CA VAL A 82 -2.06 2.77 9.03
C VAL A 82 -0.95 2.50 10.03
N ILE A 83 0.28 2.74 9.60
CA ILE A 83 1.50 2.52 10.38
C ILE A 83 1.96 3.87 10.94
N HIS A 84 1.44 4.22 12.10
CA HIS A 84 1.87 5.41 12.86
C HIS A 84 2.65 5.03 14.14
N SER A 85 2.96 3.75 14.32
CA SER A 85 3.71 3.25 15.48
C SER A 85 5.18 3.65 15.49
N HIS A 86 5.77 3.88 14.31
CA HIS A 86 7.18 4.26 14.12
C HIS A 86 7.40 4.76 12.67
N THR A 87 8.61 5.22 12.36
CA THR A 87 9.07 5.58 11.01
C THR A 87 10.32 4.76 10.64
N ASN A 88 10.59 4.59 9.35
CA ASN A 88 11.86 4.04 8.85
C ASN A 88 13.02 4.97 9.23
N ASN A 89 14.20 4.39 9.54
CA ASN A 89 15.42 5.14 9.90
C ASN A 89 16.25 5.59 8.67
N ASN A 90 15.79 5.35 7.45
CA ASN A 90 16.42 5.83 6.22
C ASN A 90 16.39 7.37 6.20
N ILE A 91 17.59 7.96 6.23
CA ILE A 91 17.81 9.41 6.28
C ILE A 91 17.72 10.10 4.92
N THR A 92 17.82 9.36 3.82
CA THR A 92 17.83 9.92 2.46
C THR A 92 16.40 10.05 1.92
N ASP A 93 15.57 9.02 2.15
CA ASP A 93 14.27 8.89 1.50
C ASP A 93 13.09 9.08 2.45
N GLY A 94 13.33 9.20 3.76
CA GLY A 94 12.32 9.13 4.80
C GLY A 94 12.40 10.24 5.85
N LEU A 95 11.41 10.27 6.74
CA LEU A 95 11.26 11.31 7.76
C LEU A 95 12.48 11.43 8.70
N ASN A 96 13.26 10.37 8.86
CA ASN A 96 14.46 10.38 9.71
C ASN A 96 15.54 11.37 9.22
N GLY A 97 15.53 11.75 7.94
CA GLY A 97 16.45 12.76 7.40
C GLY A 97 16.22 14.18 7.94
N PHE A 98 15.07 14.43 8.56
CA PHE A 98 14.76 15.72 9.17
C PHE A 98 15.28 15.86 10.61
N ASP A 99 15.71 14.76 11.23
CA ASP A 99 16.40 14.81 12.52
C ASP A 99 17.88 15.15 12.29
N VAL A 100 18.24 16.42 12.56
CA VAL A 100 19.62 16.94 12.48
C VAL A 100 20.23 17.16 13.87
N GLY A 101 19.59 16.64 14.92
CA GLY A 101 19.93 16.95 16.31
C GLY A 101 19.52 18.36 16.73
N GLN A 102 19.54 18.61 18.04
CA GLN A 102 19.38 19.96 18.56
C GLN A 102 20.74 20.67 18.55
N ALA A 103 20.79 21.89 18.01
CA ALA A 103 21.94 22.77 18.23
C ALA A 103 22.02 23.06 19.74
N SER A 104 23.08 22.55 20.39
CA SER A 104 23.41 22.88 21.78
C SER A 104 23.82 24.33 21.92
#